data_AF-A0A438BSM1-F1
#
_entry.id   AF-A0A438BSM1-F1
#
_cell.length_a   1.000
_cell.length_b   1.000
_cell.length_c   1.000
_cell.angle_alpha   90.00
_cell.angle_beta   90.00
_cell.angle_gamma   90.00
#
_symmetry.space_group_name_H-M   'P 1'
#
loop_
_entity.id
_entity.type
_entity.pdbx_description
1 polymer ?
#
loop_
_entity_poly.entity_id
_entity_poly.type
_entity_poly.pdbx_seq_one_letter_code
_entity_poly.pdbx_strand_id
1 'polypeptide(L)'
;MLVSQFQLVSHEEFMSFQEKKASRVEVPKPQGFSGKRDAKELDNFLWHMERYFKAIALTDEEAKVRTTTLYLTDTTTLWWHQRFADMEKEICTIETWEDFKREIKKQFYPEDVAYLARKNMRRLKHIGSIRNYVNEFSSLMLEIPNMTKEELLFNFMDNLEGWVEKELRR
;
A
#
# COMPACT_ATOMS: atom_id res chain seq x y z
N MET A 1 29.45 20.82 -22.64
CA MET A 1 28.17 20.14 -22.37
C MET A 1 28.17 19.72 -20.92
N LEU A 2 27.19 20.21 -20.17
CA LEU A 2 27.15 20.16 -18.72
C LEU A 2 26.88 18.73 -18.25
N VAL A 3 27.82 18.18 -17.49
CA VAL A 3 27.60 16.97 -16.69
C VAL A 3 26.74 17.41 -15.51
N SER A 4 25.46 17.07 -15.52
CA SER A 4 24.54 17.45 -14.44
C SER A 4 24.93 16.70 -13.17
N GLN A 5 25.53 17.43 -12.22
CA GLN A 5 25.76 16.99 -10.86
C GLN A 5 24.42 16.77 -10.16
N PHE A 6 23.91 15.54 -10.15
CA PHE A 6 22.93 15.15 -9.15
C PHE A 6 23.68 14.75 -7.88
N GLN A 7 23.87 15.73 -6.99
CA GLN A 7 24.28 15.46 -5.62
C GLN A 7 23.19 14.62 -4.96
N LEU A 8 23.55 13.40 -4.55
CA LEU A 8 22.81 12.63 -3.56
C LEU A 8 22.77 13.46 -2.29
N VAL A 9 21.68 14.21 -2.08
CA VAL A 9 21.42 14.82 -0.78
C VAL A 9 21.24 13.67 0.19
N SER A 10 22.18 13.56 1.14
CA SER A 10 22.11 12.54 2.17
C SER A 10 20.81 12.70 2.98
N HIS A 11 20.29 11.61 3.55
CA HIS A 11 19.11 11.66 4.41
C HIS A 11 19.27 12.69 5.54
N GLU A 12 20.49 12.85 6.07
CA GLU A 12 20.82 13.84 7.09
C GLU A 12 20.74 15.28 6.57
N GLU A 13 21.21 15.55 5.34
CA GLU A 13 21.14 16.89 4.73
C GLU A 13 19.70 17.30 4.40
N PHE A 14 18.87 16.35 3.94
CA PHE A 14 17.44 16.60 3.70
C PHE A 14 16.69 16.90 5.00
N MET A 15 16.99 16.16 6.07
CA MET A 15 16.38 16.35 7.38
C MET A 15 16.85 17.64 8.06
N SER A 16 18.13 17.99 7.90
CA SER A 16 18.73 19.26 8.35
C SER A 16 18.06 20.48 7.70
N PHE A 17 17.65 20.38 6.43
CA PHE A 17 16.92 21.45 5.74
C PHE A 17 15.50 21.67 6.32
N GLN A 18 14.90 20.63 6.91
CA GLN A 18 13.58 20.70 7.58
C GLN A 18 13.66 21.23 9.02
N GLU A 19 14.79 21.04 9.71
CA GLU A 19 14.96 21.39 11.13
C GLU A 19 14.98 22.91 11.41
N LYS A 20 15.23 23.75 10.39
CA LYS A 20 15.40 25.20 10.57
C LYS A 20 14.11 26.05 10.67
N LYS A 21 12.93 25.47 10.95
CA LYS A 21 11.71 26.25 11.29
C LYS A 21 10.80 25.60 12.34
N ALA A 22 10.99 26.04 13.60
CA ALA A 22 10.03 26.20 14.70
C ALA A 22 8.92 25.12 14.93
N SER A 23 9.02 24.41 16.07
CA SER A 23 7.95 23.71 16.81
C SER A 23 6.89 22.97 15.97
N ARG A 24 7.31 22.22 14.94
CA ARG A 24 6.39 21.42 14.15
C ARG A 24 6.16 20.08 14.83
N VAL A 25 4.91 19.69 14.95
CA VAL A 25 4.51 18.32 15.30
C VAL A 25 5.31 17.36 14.41
N GLU A 26 6.06 16.45 15.03
CA GLU A 26 6.84 15.47 14.28
C GLU A 26 5.87 14.60 13.47
N VAL A 27 6.00 14.64 12.14
CA VAL A 27 5.13 13.87 11.25
C VAL A 27 5.57 12.41 11.33
N PRO A 28 4.70 11.46 11.72
CA PRO A 28 5.06 10.05 11.76
C PRO A 28 5.53 9.57 10.39
N LYS A 29 6.67 8.87 10.37
CA LYS A 29 7.24 8.31 9.14
C LYS A 29 6.35 7.17 8.61
N PRO A 30 6.11 7.08 7.29
CA PRO A 30 5.37 5.97 6.69
C PRO A 30 6.06 4.63 6.94
N GLN A 31 5.26 3.57 6.98
CA GLN A 31 5.78 2.21 6.98
C GLN A 31 6.32 1.86 5.59
N GLY A 32 7.46 1.16 5.54
CA GLY A 32 8.05 0.71 4.29
C GLY A 32 7.25 -0.42 3.61
N PHE A 33 7.46 -0.59 2.31
CA PHE A 33 6.82 -1.62 1.51
C PHE A 33 7.84 -2.66 1.04
N SER A 34 7.64 -3.93 1.38
CA SER A 34 8.58 -5.02 1.09
C SER A 34 8.40 -5.68 -0.28
N GLY A 35 7.28 -5.41 -0.96
CA GLY A 35 6.95 -6.01 -2.24
C GLY A 35 6.03 -7.22 -2.16
N LYS A 36 5.35 -7.42 -1.03
CA LYS A 36 4.27 -8.42 -0.96
C LYS A 36 3.22 -8.08 -2.01
N ARG A 37 2.84 -9.08 -2.82
CA ARG A 37 1.78 -8.96 -3.84
C ARG A 37 0.40 -9.01 -3.20
N ASP A 38 0.11 -8.00 -2.42
CA ASP A 38 -1.10 -7.81 -1.65
C ASP A 38 -1.64 -6.41 -1.97
N ALA A 39 -2.84 -6.35 -2.55
CA ALA A 39 -3.44 -5.11 -3.00
C ALA A 39 -3.66 -4.12 -1.84
N LYS A 40 -4.08 -4.64 -0.68
CA LYS A 40 -4.36 -3.83 0.51
C LYS A 40 -3.07 -3.24 1.06
N GLU A 41 -1.99 -4.01 1.14
CA GLU A 41 -0.70 -3.48 1.61
C GLU A 41 -0.14 -2.42 0.65
N LEU A 42 -0.20 -2.65 -0.65
CA LEU A 42 0.29 -1.68 -1.64
C LEU A 42 -0.56 -0.40 -1.66
N ASP A 43 -1.89 -0.51 -1.64
CA ASP A 43 -2.78 0.67 -1.60
C ASP A 43 -2.60 1.46 -0.30
N ASN A 44 -2.46 0.79 0.85
CA ASN A 44 -2.18 1.45 2.12
C ASN A 44 -0.83 2.18 2.09
N PHE A 45 0.21 1.56 1.53
CA PHE A 45 1.51 2.20 1.37
C PHE A 45 1.42 3.48 0.55
N LEU A 46 0.83 3.41 -0.65
CA LEU A 46 0.67 4.56 -1.53
C LEU A 46 -0.16 5.68 -0.87
N TRP A 47 -1.24 5.33 -0.18
CA TRP A 47 -2.09 6.27 0.53
C TRP A 47 -1.34 6.96 1.68
N HIS A 48 -0.57 6.22 2.48
CA HIS A 48 0.25 6.79 3.56
C HIS A 48 1.35 7.71 3.03
N MET A 49 1.98 7.38 1.90
CA MET A 49 2.94 8.26 1.24
C MET A 49 2.31 9.58 0.79
N GLU A 50 1.13 9.53 0.15
CA GLU A 50 0.40 10.73 -0.25
C GLU A 50 0.01 11.62 0.94
N ARG A 51 -0.41 11.00 2.05
CA ARG A 51 -0.67 11.68 3.32
C ARG A 51 0.58 12.34 3.89
N TYR A 52 1.71 11.62 3.85
CA TYR A 52 2.99 12.10 4.32
C TYR A 52 3.46 13.32 3.51
N PHE A 53 3.42 13.25 2.18
CA PHE A 53 3.74 14.39 1.31
C PHE A 53 2.92 15.63 1.64
N LYS A 54 1.61 15.46 1.86
CA LYS A 54 0.74 16.56 2.28
C LYS A 54 1.15 17.14 3.64
N ALA A 55 1.50 16.28 4.59
CA ALA A 55 1.90 16.71 5.94
C ALA A 55 3.22 17.50 5.94
N ILE A 56 4.18 17.14 5.07
CA ILE A 56 5.45 17.86 4.92
C ILE A 56 5.42 18.94 3.81
N ALA A 57 4.25 19.20 3.22
CA ALA A 57 4.07 20.12 2.09
C ALA A 57 4.99 19.83 0.88
N LEU A 58 5.27 18.56 0.60
CA LEU A 58 6.07 18.14 -0.56
C LEU A 58 5.21 18.11 -1.82
N THR A 59 5.43 19.09 -2.70
CA THR A 59 4.67 19.23 -3.96
C THR A 59 5.46 18.80 -5.19
N ASP A 60 6.79 18.86 -5.13
CA ASP A 60 7.67 18.48 -6.25
C ASP A 60 7.55 17.00 -6.59
N GLU A 61 7.22 16.69 -7.84
CA GLU A 61 6.90 15.33 -8.30
C GLU A 61 8.13 14.41 -8.24
N GLU A 62 9.28 14.89 -8.71
CA GLU A 62 10.52 14.12 -8.68
C GLU A 62 10.96 13.85 -7.23
N ALA A 63 10.85 14.84 -6.35
CA ALA A 63 11.14 14.66 -4.93
C ALA A 63 10.19 13.67 -4.25
N LYS A 64 8.91 13.59 -4.64
CA LYS A 64 8.00 12.54 -4.13
C LYS A 64 8.47 11.16 -4.52
N VAL A 65 8.89 10.96 -5.77
CA VAL A 65 9.45 9.69 -6.24
C VAL A 65 10.71 9.36 -5.45
N ARG A 66 11.68 10.28 -5.39
CA ARG A 66 12.93 10.10 -4.60
C ARG A 66 12.67 9.84 -3.12
N THR A 67 11.67 10.48 -2.52
CA THR A 67 11.33 10.25 -1.11
C THR A 67 10.73 8.87 -0.92
N THR A 68 9.86 8.41 -1.83
CA THR A 68 9.20 7.10 -1.74
C THR A 68 10.18 5.95 -1.82
N THR A 69 11.22 6.09 -2.64
CA THR A 69 12.21 5.02 -2.85
C THR A 69 13.01 4.72 -1.59
N LEU A 70 13.11 5.68 -0.67
CA LEU A 70 13.70 5.49 0.67
C LEU A 70 12.85 4.57 1.57
N TYR A 71 11.57 4.39 1.27
CA TYR A 71 10.65 3.53 2.01
C TYR A 71 10.40 2.18 1.30
N LEU A 72 11.11 1.90 0.21
CA LEU A 72 11.09 0.59 -0.43
C LEU A 72 12.07 -0.35 0.26
N THR A 73 11.60 -1.55 0.61
CA THR A 73 12.41 -2.58 1.27
C THR A 73 12.39 -3.90 0.49
N ASP A 74 13.35 -4.76 0.79
CA ASP A 74 13.44 -6.13 0.27
C ASP A 74 13.33 -6.23 -1.26
N THR A 75 12.25 -6.85 -1.75
CA THR A 75 12.07 -7.12 -3.18
C THR A 75 11.78 -5.86 -3.97
N THR A 76 11.16 -4.85 -3.35
CA THR A 76 10.89 -3.57 -4.02
C THR A 76 12.15 -2.74 -4.22
N THR A 77 13.13 -2.84 -3.32
CA THR A 77 14.43 -2.19 -3.49
C THR A 77 15.14 -2.73 -4.75
N LEU A 78 15.15 -4.06 -4.94
CA LEU A 78 15.72 -4.69 -6.12
C LEU A 78 14.99 -4.29 -7.41
N TRP A 79 13.66 -4.27 -7.38
CA TRP A 79 12.86 -3.79 -8.51
C TRP A 79 13.18 -2.33 -8.86
N TRP A 80 13.33 -1.46 -7.86
CA TRP A 80 13.67 -0.06 -8.11
C TRP A 80 15.07 0.10 -8.71
N HIS A 81 16.06 -0.68 -8.25
CA HIS A 81 17.40 -0.69 -8.88
C HIS A 81 17.34 -1.05 -10.36
N GLN A 82 16.51 -2.03 -10.74
CA GLN A 82 16.31 -2.38 -12.14
C GLN A 82 15.68 -1.22 -12.92
N ARG A 83 14.65 -0.57 -12.37
CA ARG A 83 14.00 0.58 -13.03
C ARG A 83 14.92 1.77 -13.17
N PHE A 84 15.77 2.01 -12.19
CA PHE A 84 16.80 3.04 -12.27
C PHE A 84 17.76 2.79 -13.44
N ALA A 85 18.26 1.56 -13.60
CA ALA A 85 19.11 1.19 -14.73
C ALA A 85 18.39 1.27 -16.09
N ASP A 86 17.08 1.01 -16.11
CA ASP A 86 16.27 1.16 -17.32
C ASP A 86 16.08 2.65 -17.69
N MET A 87 15.95 3.55 -16.71
CA MET A 87 15.88 5.00 -16.92
C MET A 87 17.21 5.56 -17.47
N GLU A 88 18.36 5.08 -16.99
CA GLU A 88 19.68 5.45 -17.53
C GLU A 88 19.86 5.07 -19.02
N LYS A 89 19.11 4.05 -19.47
CA LYS A 89 19.11 3.57 -20.85
C LYS A 89 17.96 4.13 -21.69
N GLU A 90 17.19 5.07 -21.15
CA GLU A 90 16.00 5.64 -21.79
C GLU A 90 14.92 4.59 -22.16
N ILE A 91 14.89 3.45 -21.44
CA ILE A 91 13.92 2.35 -21.66
C ILE A 91 12.60 2.62 -20.92
N CYS A 92 12.66 3.29 -19.78
CA CYS A 92 11.47 3.75 -19.06
C CYS A 92 11.66 5.15 -18.48
N THR A 93 10.55 5.78 -18.11
CA THR A 93 10.53 7.14 -17.57
C THR A 93 9.56 7.18 -16.38
N ILE A 94 10.09 7.47 -15.19
CA ILE A 94 9.33 7.61 -13.95
C ILE A 94 9.66 8.98 -13.35
N GLU A 95 9.03 10.03 -13.89
CA GLU A 95 9.28 11.42 -13.50
C GLU A 95 8.23 11.95 -12.53
N THR A 96 7.01 11.38 -12.56
CA THR A 96 5.90 11.81 -11.72
C THR A 96 5.48 10.77 -10.69
N TRP A 97 4.78 11.22 -9.65
CA TRP A 97 4.17 10.33 -8.66
C TRP A 97 3.17 9.36 -9.31
N GLU A 98 2.45 9.80 -10.34
CA GLU A 98 1.53 8.93 -11.08
C GLU A 98 2.26 7.86 -11.91
N ASP A 99 3.42 8.20 -12.48
CA ASP A 99 4.25 7.21 -13.17
C ASP A 99 4.75 6.14 -12.22
N PHE A 100 5.21 6.57 -11.03
CA PHE A 100 5.64 5.65 -9.99
C PHE A 100 4.50 4.72 -9.57
N LYS A 101 3.32 5.28 -9.26
CA LYS A 101 2.13 4.50 -8.88
C LYS A 101 1.74 3.49 -9.95
N ARG A 102 1.80 3.86 -11.23
CA ARG A 102 1.51 2.96 -12.35
C ARG A 102 2.50 1.80 -12.42
N GLU A 103 3.80 2.09 -12.37
CA GLU A 103 4.83 1.06 -12.50
C GLU A 103 4.89 0.12 -11.29
N ILE A 104 4.76 0.64 -10.07
CA ILE A 104 4.74 -0.22 -8.87
C ILE A 104 3.49 -1.10 -8.84
N LYS A 105 2.32 -0.58 -9.26
CA LYS A 105 1.11 -1.39 -9.39
C LYS A 105 1.24 -2.45 -10.48
N LYS A 106 1.82 -2.11 -11.62
CA LYS A 106 2.09 -3.09 -12.70
C LYS A 106 2.92 -4.28 -12.21
N GLN A 107 3.87 -4.04 -11.29
CA GLN A 107 4.72 -5.10 -10.75
C GLN A 107 4.09 -5.88 -9.59
N PHE A 108 3.49 -5.19 -8.63
CA PHE A 108 3.14 -5.77 -7.33
C PHE A 108 1.63 -5.89 -7.08
N TYR A 109 0.79 -5.22 -7.87
CA TYR A 109 -0.66 -5.34 -7.71
C TYR A 109 -1.15 -6.69 -8.28
N PRO A 110 -1.96 -7.47 -7.53
CA PRO A 110 -2.58 -8.68 -8.06
C PRO A 110 -3.62 -8.36 -9.14
N GLU A 111 -3.66 -9.12 -10.24
CA GLU A 111 -4.62 -8.88 -11.33
C GLU A 111 -6.09 -9.07 -10.91
N ASP A 112 -6.35 -10.03 -10.02
CA ASP A 112 -7.70 -10.52 -9.71
C ASP A 112 -8.14 -10.25 -8.25
N VAL A 113 -7.89 -9.04 -7.73
CA VAL A 113 -8.12 -8.70 -6.30
C VAL A 113 -9.55 -9.05 -5.84
N ALA A 114 -10.57 -8.56 -6.54
CA ALA A 114 -11.97 -8.79 -6.15
C ALA A 114 -12.36 -10.28 -6.25
N TYR A 115 -11.81 -11.00 -7.24
CA TYR A 115 -12.04 -12.44 -7.37
C TYR A 115 -11.36 -13.22 -6.24
N LEU A 116 -10.12 -12.88 -5.88
CA LEU A 116 -9.40 -13.48 -4.76
C LEU A 116 -10.11 -13.22 -3.43
N ALA A 117 -10.57 -11.99 -3.19
CA ALA A 117 -11.34 -11.64 -2.01
C ALA A 117 -12.65 -12.46 -1.93
N ARG A 118 -13.42 -12.56 -3.03
CA ARG A 118 -14.62 -13.41 -3.11
C ARG A 118 -14.31 -14.89 -2.88
N LYS A 119 -13.20 -15.39 -3.45
CA LYS A 119 -12.74 -16.77 -3.25
C LYS A 119 -12.36 -17.03 -1.79
N ASN A 120 -11.68 -16.09 -1.14
CA ASN A 120 -11.32 -16.18 0.27
C ASN A 120 -12.56 -16.10 1.16
N MET A 121 -13.52 -15.22 0.87
CA MET A 121 -14.78 -15.12 1.62
C MET A 121 -15.58 -16.42 1.60
N ARG A 122 -15.65 -17.11 0.44
CA ARG A 122 -16.30 -18.43 0.35
C ARG A 122 -15.58 -19.53 1.13
N ARG A 123 -14.27 -19.39 1.34
CA ARG A 123 -13.44 -20.39 2.05
C ARG A 123 -13.27 -20.07 3.53
N LEU A 124 -13.58 -18.85 3.94
CA LEU A 124 -13.48 -18.42 5.32
C LEU A 124 -14.45 -19.25 6.15
N LYS A 125 -13.96 -19.86 7.23
CA LYS A 125 -14.79 -20.58 8.19
C LYS A 125 -14.50 -20.02 9.57
N HIS A 126 -15.54 -19.84 10.37
CA HIS A 126 -15.37 -19.55 11.78
C HIS A 126 -14.69 -20.76 12.42
N ILE A 127 -13.44 -20.58 12.82
CA ILE A 127 -12.67 -21.59 13.54
C ILE A 127 -12.08 -20.91 14.77
N GLY A 128 -12.46 -21.38 15.95
CA GLY A 128 -11.96 -20.84 17.21
C GLY A 128 -12.66 -19.55 17.63
N SER A 129 -12.01 -18.40 17.44
CA SER A 129 -12.51 -17.12 17.97
C SER A 129 -13.39 -16.37 16.98
N ILE A 130 -14.61 -16.04 17.42
CA ILE A 130 -15.56 -15.22 16.64
C ILE A 130 -14.98 -13.86 16.28
N ARG A 131 -14.12 -13.29 17.15
CA ARG A 131 -13.45 -12.01 16.89
C ARG A 131 -12.51 -12.09 15.70
N ASN A 132 -11.74 -13.17 15.58
CA ASN A 132 -10.83 -13.35 14.45
C ASN A 132 -11.61 -13.53 13.15
N TYR A 133 -12.67 -14.34 13.18
CA TYR A 133 -13.56 -14.53 12.04
C TYR A 133 -14.20 -13.21 11.58
N VAL A 134 -14.75 -12.42 12.51
CA VAL A 134 -15.35 -11.11 12.20
C VAL A 134 -14.31 -10.15 11.62
N ASN A 135 -13.08 -10.13 12.14
CA ASN A 135 -12.01 -9.29 11.61
C ASN A 135 -11.62 -9.67 10.19
N GLU A 136 -11.45 -10.97 9.91
CA GLU A 136 -11.11 -11.46 8.57
C GLU A 136 -12.25 -11.23 7.58
N PHE A 137 -13.49 -11.55 7.97
CA PHE A 137 -14.67 -11.28 7.14
C PHE A 137 -14.78 -9.79 6.81
N SER A 138 -14.65 -8.91 7.81
CA SER A 138 -14.74 -7.46 7.62
C SER A 138 -13.63 -6.93 6.71
N SER A 139 -12.40 -7.48 6.77
CA SER A 139 -11.34 -7.10 5.83
C SER A 139 -11.72 -7.45 4.39
N LEU A 140 -12.26 -8.66 4.17
CA LEU A 140 -12.68 -9.10 2.85
C LEU A 140 -13.85 -8.27 2.29
N MET A 141 -14.75 -7.78 3.16
CA MET A 141 -15.81 -6.86 2.73
C MET A 141 -15.28 -5.59 2.09
N LEU A 142 -14.21 -5.01 2.66
CA LEU A 142 -13.60 -3.78 2.15
C LEU A 142 -12.92 -3.99 0.79
N GLU A 143 -12.52 -5.22 0.47
CA GLU A 143 -11.89 -5.59 -0.80
C GLU A 143 -12.91 -5.91 -1.91
N ILE A 144 -14.21 -6.01 -1.60
CA ILE A 144 -15.27 -6.35 -2.56
C ILE A 144 -16.27 -5.18 -2.68
N PRO A 145 -16.01 -4.21 -3.58
CA PRO A 145 -16.79 -2.97 -3.63
C PRO A 145 -18.25 -3.12 -4.06
N ASN A 146 -18.63 -4.24 -4.69
CA ASN A 146 -19.95 -4.48 -5.28
C ASN A 146 -20.65 -5.70 -4.66
N MET A 147 -20.65 -5.83 -3.34
CA MET A 147 -21.38 -6.89 -2.64
C MET A 147 -22.60 -6.31 -1.94
N THR A 148 -23.76 -6.94 -2.16
CA THR A 148 -25.01 -6.52 -1.51
C THR A 148 -25.02 -6.90 -0.03
N LYS A 149 -25.83 -6.22 0.79
CA LYS A 149 -25.96 -6.54 2.22
C LYS A 149 -26.50 -7.95 2.43
N GLU A 150 -27.38 -8.39 1.54
CA GLU A 150 -27.99 -9.70 1.53
C GLU A 150 -26.94 -10.78 1.25
N GLU A 151 -26.09 -10.60 0.24
CA GLU A 151 -24.97 -11.50 -0.03
C GLU A 151 -23.98 -11.54 1.12
N LEU A 152 -23.65 -10.39 1.72
CA LEU A 152 -22.76 -10.31 2.87
C LEU A 152 -23.31 -11.08 4.06
N LEU A 153 -24.59 -10.88 4.41
CA LEU A 153 -25.23 -11.59 5.50
C LEU A 153 -25.28 -13.10 5.24
N PHE A 154 -25.60 -13.50 4.01
CA PHE A 154 -25.61 -14.90 3.61
C PHE A 154 -24.24 -15.55 3.79
N ASN A 155 -23.18 -14.94 3.24
CA ASN A 155 -21.81 -15.46 3.36
C ASN A 155 -21.28 -15.43 4.80
N PHE A 156 -21.72 -14.47 5.62
CA PHE A 156 -21.37 -14.44 7.04
C PHE A 156 -21.99 -15.63 7.77
N MET A 157 -23.32 -15.80 7.65
CA MET A 157 -24.06 -16.84 8.37
C MET A 157 -23.67 -18.26 7.94
N ASP A 158 -23.47 -18.51 6.64
CA ASP A 158 -23.11 -19.83 6.09
C ASP A 158 -21.73 -20.34 6.53
N ASN A 159 -20.90 -19.43 7.06
CA ASN A 159 -19.53 -19.70 7.46
C ASN A 159 -19.33 -19.70 8.98
N LEU A 160 -20.38 -19.46 9.77
CA LEU A 160 -20.33 -19.58 11.23
C LEU A 160 -20.27 -21.04 11.68
N GLU A 161 -19.71 -21.26 12.88
CA GLU A 161 -19.87 -22.56 13.55
C GLU A 161 -21.34 -22.75 13.92
N GLY A 162 -21.85 -23.97 13.75
CA GLY A 162 -23.28 -24.25 13.86
C GLY A 162 -23.91 -23.94 15.22
N TRP A 163 -23.12 -23.85 16.30
CA TRP A 163 -23.63 -23.39 17.61
C TRP A 163 -23.80 -21.87 17.67
N VAL A 164 -22.88 -21.09 17.08
CA VAL A 164 -23.00 -19.62 16.99
C VAL A 164 -24.18 -19.25 16.10
N GLU A 165 -24.32 -19.95 14.97
CA GLU A 165 -25.42 -19.72 14.04
C GLU A 165 -26.78 -19.93 14.71
N LYS A 166 -26.92 -21.00 15.51
CA LYS A 166 -28.15 -21.29 16.26
C LYS A 166 -28.47 -20.23 17.32
N GLU A 167 -27.46 -19.71 18.00
CA GLU A 167 -27.66 -18.66 19.01
C GLU A 167 -28.09 -17.33 18.36
N LEU A 168 -27.53 -16.98 17.19
CA LEU A 168 -27.90 -15.76 16.48
C LEU A 168 -29.28 -15.81 15.80
N ARG A 169 -29.84 -17.01 15.62
CA ARG A 169 -31.17 -17.23 15.01
C ARG A 169 -32.31 -17.38 16.04
N ARG A 170 -32.01 -17.34 17.34
CA ARG A 170 -33.01 -17.32 18.41
C ARG A 170 -33.67 -15.96 18.53
#